data_AF-A0A355FP74-F1
#
_entry.id   AF-A0A355FP74-F1
#
_cell.length_a   1.000
_cell.length_b   1.000
_cell.length_c   1.000
_cell.angle_alpha   90.00
_cell.angle_beta   90.00
_cell.angle_gamma   90.00
#
_symmetry.space_group_name_H-M   'P 1'
#
loop_
_entity.id
_entity.type
_entity.pdbx_description
1 polymer ?
#
loop_
_entity_poly.entity_id
_entity_poly.type
_entity_poly.pdbx_seq_one_letter_code
_entity_poly.pdbx_strand_id
1 'polypeptide(L)'
;MPLKDVPDQKLLSELEVLRRVHRALRQKKPFSLVRIGDGENIVLAQDKFIRSKELEEIYWVRQGRRTGGKGVDLPNLVLRDRMLKGIKAADIVGICRYHNDEMAAPTKFKRALTNKIFDHYQLCPANLCYVFCNRKMVSYRYFWKIINQYRT
;
A
#
# COMPACT_ATOMS: atom_id res chain seq x y z
N MET A 1 -7.10 14.36 -9.90
CA MET A 1 -5.72 14.88 -9.81
C MET A 1 -4.77 13.69 -9.87
N PRO A 2 -3.76 13.70 -10.74
CA PRO A 2 -2.75 12.63 -10.80
C PRO A 2 -2.06 12.43 -9.44
N LEU A 3 -1.71 11.19 -9.12
CA LEU A 3 -1.09 10.86 -7.83
C LEU A 3 0.24 11.61 -7.64
N LYS A 4 0.97 11.80 -8.73
CA LYS A 4 2.27 12.48 -8.75
C LYS A 4 2.20 13.90 -8.18
N ASP A 5 1.05 14.56 -8.29
CA ASP A 5 0.84 15.94 -7.84
C ASP A 5 0.37 16.03 -6.37
N VAL A 6 0.21 14.89 -5.69
CA VAL A 6 -0.13 14.84 -4.26
C VAL A 6 1.15 14.91 -3.42
N PRO A 7 1.42 16.03 -2.73
CA PRO A 7 2.57 16.15 -1.84
C PRO A 7 2.36 15.36 -0.54
N ASP A 8 3.47 15.02 0.14
CA ASP A 8 3.44 14.19 1.35
C ASP A 8 2.60 14.79 2.49
N GLN A 9 2.49 16.13 2.56
CA GLN A 9 1.70 16.84 3.56
C GLN A 9 0.18 16.67 3.38
N LYS A 10 -0.28 16.24 2.19
CA LYS A 10 -1.69 15.92 1.95
C LYS A 10 -2.05 14.48 2.30
N LEU A 11 -1.08 13.65 2.71
CA LEU A 11 -1.35 12.31 3.19
C LEU A 11 -1.98 12.39 4.59
N LEU A 12 -3.01 11.57 4.82
CA LEU A 12 -3.63 11.46 6.14
C LEU A 12 -2.59 11.01 7.17
N SER A 13 -2.60 11.68 8.32
CA SER A 13 -1.85 11.26 9.50
C SER A 13 -2.37 9.94 10.06
N GLU A 14 -1.56 9.27 10.87
CA GLU A 14 -1.95 8.03 11.54
C GLU A 14 -3.19 8.24 12.43
N LEU A 15 -3.27 9.38 13.14
CA LEU A 15 -4.42 9.70 13.97
C LEU A 15 -5.70 9.92 13.16
N GLU A 16 -5.61 10.56 11.99
CA GLU A 16 -6.78 10.72 11.11
C GLU A 16 -7.26 9.38 10.57
N VAL A 17 -6.35 8.51 10.15
CA VAL A 17 -6.72 7.15 9.72
C VAL A 17 -7.35 6.37 10.89
N LEU A 18 -6.79 6.44 12.11
CA LEU A 18 -7.39 5.79 13.29
C LEU A 18 -8.79 6.31 13.62
N ARG A 19 -9.01 7.63 13.54
CA ARG A 19 -10.34 8.22 13.75
C ARG A 19 -11.34 7.72 12.71
N ARG A 20 -10.93 7.56 11.46
CA ARG A 20 -11.78 7.01 10.39
C ARG A 20 -12.10 5.53 10.63
N VAL A 21 -11.12 4.72 11.01
CA VAL A 21 -11.31 3.31 11.41
C VAL A 21 -12.29 3.23 12.58
N HIS A 22 -12.06 4.00 13.64
CA HIS A 22 -12.94 4.00 14.80
C HIS A 22 -14.36 4.46 14.47
N ARG A 23 -14.52 5.46 13.60
CA ARG A 23 -15.84 5.89 13.12
C ARG A 23 -16.55 4.75 12.38
N ALA A 24 -15.85 4.04 11.49
CA ALA A 24 -16.42 2.91 10.78
C ALA A 24 -16.86 1.79 11.73
N LEU A 25 -16.04 1.45 12.72
CA LEU A 25 -16.36 0.49 13.78
C LEU A 25 -17.62 0.89 14.56
N ARG A 26 -17.67 2.14 15.05
CA ARG A 26 -18.84 2.68 15.78
C ARG A 26 -20.13 2.62 14.96
N GLN A 27 -20.02 2.88 13.66
CA GLN A 27 -21.15 2.92 12.74
C GLN A 27 -21.44 1.55 12.12
N LYS A 28 -20.66 0.50 12.44
CA LYS A 28 -20.72 -0.82 11.81
C LYS A 28 -20.71 -0.75 10.27
N LYS A 29 -19.93 0.18 9.71
CA LYS A 29 -19.79 0.35 8.26
C LYS A 29 -18.57 -0.42 7.76
N PRO A 30 -18.64 -1.02 6.56
CA PRO A 30 -17.46 -1.57 5.89
C PRO A 30 -16.37 -0.49 5.78
N PHE A 31 -15.12 -0.91 5.98
CA PHE A 31 -13.96 -0.04 5.86
C PHE A 31 -12.75 -0.85 5.40
N SER A 32 -11.96 -0.29 4.52
CA SER A 32 -10.80 -0.92 3.89
C SER A 32 -9.60 0.03 3.86
N LEU A 33 -8.47 -0.48 4.35
CA LEU A 33 -7.17 0.18 4.30
C LEU A 33 -6.21 -0.72 3.53
N VAL A 34 -5.87 -0.33 2.31
CA VAL A 34 -4.91 -1.04 1.46
C VAL A 34 -3.57 -0.33 1.56
N ARG A 35 -2.46 -1.06 1.65
CA ARG A 35 -1.11 -0.48 1.73
C ARG A 35 -0.28 -1.01 0.57
N ILE A 36 0.40 -0.11 -0.14
CA ILE A 36 1.20 -0.42 -1.32
C ILE A 36 2.66 -0.12 -1.02
N GLY A 37 3.44 -1.15 -0.71
CA GLY A 37 4.88 -1.07 -0.57
C GLY A 37 5.65 -1.46 -1.83
N ASP A 38 6.93 -1.75 -1.65
CA ASP A 38 7.83 -2.24 -2.70
C ASP A 38 7.34 -3.54 -3.33
N GLY A 39 6.96 -4.52 -2.49
CA GLY A 39 6.40 -5.79 -2.95
C GLY A 39 5.13 -5.60 -3.77
N GLU A 40 4.17 -4.84 -3.26
CA GLU A 40 2.93 -4.57 -3.99
C GLU A 40 3.17 -3.81 -5.29
N ASN A 41 4.09 -2.84 -5.32
CA ASN A 41 4.48 -2.16 -6.56
C ASN A 41 5.09 -3.13 -7.58
N ILE A 42 5.93 -4.08 -7.15
CA ILE A 42 6.51 -5.11 -8.03
C ILE A 42 5.41 -5.99 -8.61
N VAL A 43 4.44 -6.43 -7.81
CA VAL A 43 3.28 -7.20 -8.28
C VAL A 43 2.44 -6.41 -9.28
N LEU A 44 2.19 -5.13 -9.01
CA LEU A 44 1.38 -4.24 -9.86
C LEU A 44 2.06 -3.89 -11.19
N ALA A 45 3.40 -3.91 -11.22
CA ALA A 45 4.22 -3.52 -12.36
C ALA A 45 4.40 -4.63 -13.42
N GLN A 46 4.01 -5.87 -13.11
CA GLN A 46 4.18 -7.04 -13.99
C GLN A 46 3.62 -6.80 -15.40
N ASP A 47 4.46 -7.09 -16.39
CA ASP A 47 4.23 -7.02 -17.84
C ASP A 47 3.84 -5.62 -18.38
N LYS A 48 3.96 -4.57 -17.55
CA LYS A 48 3.76 -3.18 -17.96
C LYS A 48 4.98 -2.31 -17.76
N PHE A 49 5.57 -2.40 -16.56
CA PHE A 49 6.78 -1.64 -16.21
C PHE A 49 7.96 -2.54 -15.91
N ILE A 50 7.71 -3.82 -15.63
CA ILE A 50 8.72 -4.85 -15.39
C ILE A 50 8.34 -6.05 -16.25
N ARG A 51 9.21 -6.41 -17.20
CA ARG A 51 9.01 -7.58 -18.07
C ARG A 51 9.26 -8.86 -17.28
N SER A 52 8.63 -9.98 -17.66
CA SER A 52 8.72 -11.23 -16.91
C SER A 52 10.17 -11.70 -16.71
N LYS A 53 11.06 -11.57 -17.70
CA LYS A 53 12.49 -11.91 -17.55
C LYS A 53 13.22 -11.04 -16.52
N GLU A 54 12.88 -9.75 -16.44
CA GLU A 54 13.47 -8.83 -15.46
C GLU A 54 12.92 -9.08 -14.06
N LEU A 55 11.64 -9.46 -13.96
CA LEU A 55 10.96 -9.73 -12.71
C LEU A 55 11.67 -10.81 -11.87
N GLU A 56 12.18 -11.84 -12.54
CA GLU A 56 12.89 -12.95 -11.87
C GLU A 56 14.18 -12.51 -11.19
N GLU A 57 14.82 -11.45 -11.70
CA GLU A 57 16.09 -10.93 -11.18
C GLU A 57 15.91 -9.93 -10.02
N ILE A 58 14.67 -9.50 -9.74
CA ILE A 58 14.39 -8.53 -8.69
C ILE A 58 14.64 -9.15 -7.31
N TYR A 59 15.36 -8.41 -6.45
CA TYR A 59 15.75 -8.86 -5.10
C TYR A 59 14.59 -9.49 -4.31
N TRP A 60 13.41 -8.88 -4.38
CA TRP A 60 12.22 -9.32 -3.63
C TRP A 60 11.74 -10.69 -4.11
N VAL A 61 11.75 -10.93 -5.43
CA VAL A 61 11.36 -12.20 -6.06
C VAL A 61 12.40 -13.28 -5.77
N ARG A 62 13.69 -12.97 -5.96
CA ARG A 62 14.80 -13.89 -5.66
C ARG A 62 14.82 -14.30 -4.19
N GLN A 63 14.62 -13.34 -3.29
CA GLN A 63 14.53 -13.61 -1.85
C GLN A 63 13.31 -14.47 -1.54
N GLY A 64 12.16 -14.19 -2.15
CA GLY A 64 10.93 -14.98 -1.96
C GLY A 64 11.08 -16.42 -2.41
N ARG A 65 11.65 -16.68 -3.59
CA ARG A 65 11.93 -18.05 -4.06
C ARG A 65 12.88 -18.80 -3.11
N ARG A 66 13.87 -18.11 -2.54
CA ARG A 66 14.84 -18.72 -1.62
C ARG A 66 14.25 -19.03 -0.23
N THR A 67 13.39 -18.16 0.30
CA THR A 67 12.93 -18.27 1.70
C THR A 67 11.48 -18.74 1.85
N GLY A 68 10.69 -18.73 0.78
CA GLY A 68 9.23 -18.86 0.83
C GLY A 68 8.52 -17.70 1.56
N GLY A 69 9.26 -16.70 2.05
CA GLY A 69 8.77 -15.73 3.03
C GLY A 69 7.99 -14.54 2.47
N LYS A 70 7.63 -14.56 1.19
CA LYS A 70 6.91 -13.44 0.53
C LYS A 70 5.42 -13.71 0.31
N GLY A 71 4.98 -14.96 0.50
CA GLY A 71 3.57 -15.35 0.48
C GLY A 71 2.90 -15.40 -0.89
N VAL A 72 3.61 -15.06 -1.96
CA VAL A 72 3.15 -15.18 -3.35
C VAL A 72 4.30 -15.55 -4.28
N ASP A 73 4.00 -16.33 -5.31
CA ASP A 73 4.94 -16.62 -6.40
C ASP A 73 4.69 -15.68 -7.57
N LEU A 74 5.79 -15.17 -8.15
CA LEU A 74 5.77 -14.33 -9.34
C LEU A 74 6.48 -15.02 -10.52
N PRO A 75 5.97 -14.84 -11.76
CA PRO A 75 4.88 -13.95 -12.15
C PRO A 75 3.47 -14.48 -11.78
N ASN A 76 2.55 -13.55 -11.47
CA ASN A 76 1.15 -13.84 -11.19
C ASN A 76 0.26 -12.64 -11.58
N LEU A 77 -0.23 -12.64 -12.82
CA LEU A 77 -1.07 -11.55 -13.34
C LEU A 77 -2.49 -11.57 -12.76
N VAL A 78 -2.99 -12.74 -12.36
CA VAL A 78 -4.29 -12.85 -11.69
C VAL A 78 -4.26 -12.11 -10.35
N LEU A 79 -3.17 -12.25 -9.59
CA LEU A 79 -2.95 -11.50 -8.36
C LEU A 79 -2.89 -9.99 -8.63
N ARG A 80 -2.12 -9.56 -9.66
CA ARG A 80 -2.05 -8.15 -10.07
C ARG A 80 -3.44 -7.56 -10.29
N ASP A 81 -4.27 -8.24 -11.08
CA ASP A 81 -5.59 -7.75 -11.44
C ASP A 81 -6.55 -7.74 -10.24
N ARG A 82 -6.43 -8.72 -9.32
CA ARG A 82 -7.16 -8.71 -8.04
C ARG A 82 -6.74 -7.55 -7.15
N MET A 83 -5.45 -7.25 -7.07
CA MET A 83 -4.96 -6.10 -6.31
C MET A 83 -5.46 -4.78 -6.89
N LEU A 84 -5.46 -4.62 -8.22
CA LEU A 84 -6.02 -3.43 -8.87
C LEU A 84 -7.50 -3.23 -8.50
N LYS A 85 -8.31 -4.30 -8.49
CA LYS A 85 -9.70 -4.25 -8.04
C LYS A 85 -9.81 -3.81 -6.57
N GLY A 86 -9.01 -4.39 -5.69
CA GLY A 86 -8.97 -4.04 -4.27
C GLY A 86 -8.59 -2.59 -4.02
N ILE A 87 -7.57 -2.07 -4.72
CA ILE A 87 -7.12 -0.68 -4.61
C ILE A 87 -8.21 0.30 -5.08
N LYS A 88 -8.91 -0.01 -6.17
CA LYS A 88 -10.01 0.82 -6.68
C LYS A 88 -11.19 0.93 -5.71
N ALA A 89 -11.46 -0.13 -4.95
CA ALA A 89 -12.56 -0.18 -3.99
C ALA A 89 -12.18 0.30 -2.58
N ALA A 90 -10.91 0.62 -2.33
CA ALA A 90 -10.42 0.90 -0.99
C ALA A 90 -10.86 2.28 -0.47
N ASP A 91 -11.18 2.38 0.82
CA ASP A 91 -11.52 3.66 1.45
C ASP A 91 -10.28 4.55 1.62
N ILE A 92 -9.14 3.93 1.93
CA ILE A 92 -7.84 4.57 2.09
C ILE A 92 -6.75 3.70 1.46
N VAL A 93 -5.85 4.33 0.72
CA VAL A 93 -4.67 3.67 0.15
C VAL A 93 -3.38 4.27 0.70
N GLY A 94 -2.54 3.43 1.30
CA GLY A 94 -1.23 3.77 1.83
C GLY A 94 -0.15 3.69 0.73
N ILE A 95 0.67 4.73 0.62
CA ILE A 95 1.74 4.85 -0.38
C ILE A 95 3.05 5.34 0.26
N CYS A 96 4.19 5.11 -0.39
CA CYS A 96 5.47 5.70 -0.01
C CYS A 96 5.44 7.23 -0.12
N ARG A 97 6.27 7.88 0.68
CA ARG A 97 6.52 9.33 0.61
C ARG A 97 7.52 9.65 -0.50
N TYR A 98 7.55 10.92 -0.91
CA TYR A 98 8.65 11.44 -1.73
C TYR A 98 9.91 11.66 -0.89
N HIS A 99 9.76 12.21 0.32
CA HIS A 99 10.88 12.60 1.17
C HIS A 99 10.84 11.88 2.52
N ASN A 100 12.03 11.61 3.07
CA ASN A 100 12.21 10.97 4.38
C ASN A 100 11.39 9.67 4.54
N ASP A 101 11.32 8.89 3.46
CA ASP A 101 10.59 7.62 3.42
C ASP A 101 11.40 6.53 4.13
N GLU A 102 10.82 5.92 5.15
CA GLU A 102 11.47 4.92 6.02
C GLU A 102 11.50 3.51 5.42
N MET A 103 10.95 3.31 4.21
CA MET A 103 10.95 1.99 3.59
C MET A 103 12.37 1.60 3.17
N ALA A 104 12.87 0.48 3.70
CA ALA A 104 14.17 -0.07 3.32
C ALA A 104 14.06 -0.87 2.01
N ALA A 105 13.77 -0.19 0.90
CA ALA A 105 13.67 -0.77 -0.44
C ALA A 105 14.36 0.14 -1.48
N PRO A 106 14.83 -0.37 -2.63
CA PRO A 106 15.37 0.47 -3.69
C PRO A 106 14.35 1.51 -4.17
N THR A 107 14.77 2.77 -4.31
CA THR A 107 13.90 3.92 -4.65
C THR A 107 13.05 3.68 -5.91
N LYS A 108 13.58 2.91 -6.88
CA LYS A 108 12.86 2.57 -8.12
C LYS A 108 11.58 1.76 -7.90
N PHE A 109 11.40 1.12 -6.75
CA PHE A 109 10.19 0.34 -6.41
C PHE A 109 9.25 1.05 -5.45
N LYS A 110 9.49 2.34 -5.16
CA LYS A 110 8.70 3.14 -4.21
C LYS A 110 7.72 4.07 -4.94
N ARG A 111 7.53 5.29 -4.40
CA ARG A 111 6.61 6.34 -4.84
C ARG A 111 6.63 6.59 -6.36
N ALA A 112 7.81 6.66 -6.96
CA ALA A 112 7.93 6.90 -8.40
C ALA A 112 7.27 5.79 -9.26
N LEU A 113 7.39 4.52 -8.85
CA LEU A 113 6.74 3.41 -9.53
C LEU A 113 5.23 3.38 -9.23
N THR A 114 4.83 3.66 -7.98
CA THR A 114 3.42 3.81 -7.62
C THR A 114 2.72 4.85 -8.50
N ASN A 115 3.36 6.00 -8.74
CA ASN A 115 2.80 7.04 -9.61
C ASN A 115 2.58 6.53 -11.04
N LYS A 116 3.58 5.86 -11.64
CA LYS A 116 3.46 5.28 -13.00
C LYS A 116 2.32 4.26 -13.07
N ILE A 117 2.21 3.40 -12.06
CA ILE A 117 1.14 2.40 -11.95
C ILE A 117 -0.23 3.08 -11.87
N PHE A 118 -0.37 4.08 -11.01
CA PHE A 118 -1.64 4.77 -10.81
C PHE A 118 -2.07 5.51 -12.06
N ASP A 119 -1.14 6.19 -12.74
CA ASP A 119 -1.42 6.88 -14.00
C ASP A 119 -1.85 5.88 -15.10
N HIS A 120 -1.14 4.76 -15.25
CA HIS A 120 -1.47 3.76 -16.27
C HIS A 120 -2.80 3.05 -16.04
N TYR A 121 -3.10 2.66 -14.80
CA TYR A 121 -4.34 1.95 -14.47
C TYR A 121 -5.49 2.87 -14.04
N GLN A 122 -5.28 4.20 -14.15
CA GLN A 122 -6.24 5.24 -13.78
C GLN A 122 -6.77 5.06 -12.35
N LEU A 123 -5.87 4.80 -11.41
CA LEU A 123 -6.20 4.64 -9.99
C LEU A 123 -6.32 6.01 -9.33
N CYS A 124 -7.51 6.30 -8.81
CA CYS A 124 -7.82 7.55 -8.12
C CYS A 124 -8.43 7.26 -6.73
N PRO A 125 -7.67 6.76 -5.75
CA PRO A 125 -8.22 6.53 -4.41
C PRO A 125 -8.77 7.82 -3.80
N ALA A 126 -9.90 7.71 -3.10
CA ALA A 126 -10.53 8.86 -2.47
C ALA A 126 -9.65 9.47 -1.37
N ASN A 127 -8.84 8.64 -0.70
CA ASN A 127 -7.98 9.06 0.38
C ASN A 127 -6.64 8.34 0.35
N LEU A 128 -5.61 9.05 0.79
CA LEU A 128 -4.23 8.56 0.79
C LEU A 128 -3.61 8.70 2.18
N CYS A 129 -2.78 7.75 2.57
CA CYS A 129 -1.97 7.83 3.78
C CYS A 129 -0.55 7.33 3.52
N TYR A 130 0.31 7.39 4.53
CA TYR A 130 1.63 6.76 4.43
C TYR A 130 1.52 5.24 4.51
N VAL A 131 2.28 4.50 3.69
CA VAL A 131 2.26 3.02 3.62
C VAL A 131 2.58 2.33 4.95
N PHE A 132 3.39 2.93 5.82
CA PHE A 132 3.69 2.41 7.15
C PHE A 132 2.78 2.97 8.25
N CYS A 133 1.63 3.56 7.90
CA CYS A 133 0.70 4.10 8.89
C CYS A 133 0.35 3.04 9.96
N ASN A 134 0.16 1.78 9.57
CA ASN A 134 -0.14 0.68 10.50
C ASN A 134 0.97 0.45 11.53
N ARG A 135 2.24 0.50 11.10
CA ARG A 135 3.40 0.32 11.99
C ARG A 135 3.53 1.50 12.97
N LYS A 136 3.07 2.68 12.57
CA LYS A 136 3.12 3.89 13.39
C LYS A 136 1.92 4.03 14.32
N MET A 137 0.75 3.54 13.93
CA MET A 137 -0.48 3.63 14.73
C MET A 137 -0.35 3.01 16.11
N VAL A 138 0.46 1.96 16.24
CA VAL A 138 0.65 1.24 17.52
C VAL A 138 1.29 2.10 18.61
N SER A 139 1.96 3.21 18.26
CA SER A 139 2.53 4.13 19.25
C SER A 139 1.48 5.04 19.92
N TYR A 140 0.26 5.13 19.35
CA TYR A 140 -0.79 5.97 19.90
C TYR A 140 -1.62 5.19 20.92
N ARG A 141 -1.78 5.73 22.14
CA ARG A 141 -2.72 5.21 23.15
C ARG A 141 -4.14 5.02 22.59
N TYR A 142 -4.52 5.87 21.63
CA TYR A 142 -5.82 5.79 20.95
C TYR A 142 -6.02 4.50 20.15
N PHE A 143 -4.97 3.96 19.51
CA PHE A 143 -5.04 2.67 18.82
C PHE A 143 -5.40 1.55 19.79
N TRP A 144 -4.70 1.47 20.93
CA TRP A 144 -4.95 0.45 21.96
C TRP A 144 -6.33 0.57 22.58
N LYS A 145 -6.84 1.80 22.76
CA LYS A 145 -8.23 2.01 23.20
C LYS A 145 -9.22 1.38 22.21
N ILE A 146 -9.04 1.59 20.90
CA ILE A 146 -9.93 1.03 19.88
C ILE A 146 -9.84 -0.51 19.89
N ILE A 147 -8.63 -1.07 19.85
CA ILE A 147 -8.44 -2.53 19.84
C ILE A 147 -9.07 -3.17 21.08
N ASN A 148 -8.86 -2.63 22.28
CA ASN A 148 -9.43 -3.21 23.50
C ASN A 148 -10.96 -3.10 23.56
N GLN A 149 -11.56 -2.10 22.91
CA GLN A 149 -13.01 -1.93 22.87
C GLN A 149 -13.70 -2.85 21.85
N TYR A 150 -13.05 -3.16 20.73
CA TYR A 150 -13.66 -3.89 19.61
C TYR A 150 -13.01 -5.26 19.33
N ARG A 151 -12.00 -5.69 20.10
CA ARG A 151 -11.50 -7.07 20.02
C ARG A 151 -12.64 -8.01 20.42
N THR A 152 -13.03 -8.88 19.51
CA THR A 152 -13.93 -10.01 19.74
C THR A 152 -13.09 -11.26 19.91
#